data_AF-A0A7H1BH74-F1
#
_entry.id   AF-A0A7H1BH74-F1
#
_cell.length_a   1.000
_cell.length_b   1.000
_cell.length_c   1.000
_cell.angle_alpha   90.00
_cell.angle_beta   90.00
_cell.angle_gamma   90.00
#
_symmetry.space_group_name_H-M   'P 1'
#
loop_
_entity.id
_entity.type
_entity.pdbx_description
1 polymer ?
#
loop_
_entity_poly.entity_id
_entity_poly.type
_entity_poly.pdbx_seq_one_letter_code
_entity_poly.pdbx_strand_id
1 'polypeptide(L)'
;MSDTATGPEPRVFVDKQSPKAYHALVQTSDAVRTTAADAGLDRILVELVNLRVSQINGCAYCLHVHTRAALRAGETTQRLGVLAAWRDTEVFTERERAALALAEATTAPADGAAQDAAYAQARAVFTDDELSAVVWVAITINAFNRVSILSKHPVRPNPAP
;
A
#
# COMPACT_ATOMS: atom_id res chain seq x y z
N MET A 1 29.11 -38.18 10.04
CA MET A 1 29.01 -37.32 8.85
C MET A 1 28.09 -36.18 9.24
N SER A 2 28.65 -34.99 9.44
CA SER A 2 27.92 -33.84 9.97
C SER A 2 27.01 -33.30 8.87
N ASP A 3 25.70 -33.44 9.07
CA ASP A 3 24.68 -32.84 8.21
C ASP A 3 24.64 -31.34 8.52
N THR A 4 25.45 -30.56 7.81
CA THR A 4 25.35 -29.11 7.82
C THR A 4 24.08 -28.74 7.07
N ALA A 5 22.97 -28.62 7.79
CA ALA A 5 21.75 -28.02 7.28
C ALA A 5 22.09 -26.65 6.66
N THR A 6 22.18 -26.60 5.34
CA THR A 6 22.37 -25.37 4.59
C THR A 6 21.10 -24.55 4.79
N GLY A 7 21.24 -23.39 5.45
CA GLY A 7 20.15 -22.43 5.55
C GLY A 7 19.62 -22.09 4.15
N PRO A 8 18.35 -21.66 4.03
CA PRO A 8 17.77 -21.35 2.73
C PRO A 8 18.62 -20.29 2.02
N GLU A 9 18.89 -20.51 0.73
CA GLU A 9 19.67 -19.58 -0.08
C GLU A 9 19.08 -18.17 -0.05
N PRO A 10 19.91 -17.12 -0.06
CA PRO A 10 19.44 -15.74 -0.14
C PRO A 10 18.51 -15.55 -1.34
N ARG A 11 17.37 -14.87 -1.13
CA ARG A 11 16.45 -14.55 -2.24
C ARG A 11 17.12 -13.61 -3.23
N VAL A 12 16.81 -13.79 -4.50
CA VAL A 12 17.16 -12.83 -5.55
C VAL A 12 16.41 -11.53 -5.29
N PHE A 13 17.16 -10.43 -5.18
CA PHE A 13 16.58 -9.09 -5.13
C PHE A 13 16.16 -8.70 -6.54
N VAL A 14 14.89 -8.93 -6.92
CA VAL A 14 14.43 -8.77 -8.31
C VAL A 14 14.56 -7.34 -8.82
N ASP A 15 14.48 -6.36 -7.92
CA ASP A 15 14.76 -4.95 -8.16
C ASP A 15 16.23 -4.69 -8.55
N LYS A 16 17.18 -5.42 -7.94
CA LYS A 16 18.61 -5.30 -8.24
C LYS A 16 19.04 -6.15 -9.42
N GLN A 17 18.44 -7.33 -9.56
CA GLN A 17 18.72 -8.27 -10.65
C GLN A 17 18.16 -7.74 -11.98
N SER A 18 17.04 -7.01 -11.96
CA SER A 18 16.37 -6.46 -13.14
C SER A 18 16.05 -4.97 -12.94
N PRO A 19 17.08 -4.11 -12.83
CA PRO A 19 16.90 -2.71 -12.43
C PRO A 19 16.11 -1.89 -13.45
N LYS A 20 16.17 -2.23 -14.74
CA LYS A 20 15.36 -1.59 -15.78
C LYS A 20 13.86 -1.73 -15.51
N ALA A 21 13.41 -2.93 -15.12
CA ALA A 21 12.00 -3.18 -14.82
C ALA A 21 11.57 -2.42 -13.55
N TYR A 22 12.42 -2.43 -12.53
CA TYR A 22 12.16 -1.69 -11.29
C TYR A 22 12.09 -0.17 -11.51
N HIS A 23 12.99 0.40 -12.31
CA HIS A 23 12.96 1.83 -12.64
C HIS A 23 11.66 2.23 -13.37
N ALA A 24 11.15 1.39 -14.27
CA ALA A 24 9.85 1.65 -14.91
C ALA A 24 8.69 1.65 -13.91
N LEU A 25 8.74 0.75 -12.91
CA LEU A 25 7.77 0.75 -11.81
C LEU A 25 7.88 2.01 -10.93
N VAL A 26 9.09 2.50 -10.67
CA VAL A 26 9.32 3.77 -9.97
C VAL A 26 8.74 4.95 -10.77
N GLN A 27 9.00 5.01 -12.08
CA GLN A 27 8.39 6.04 -12.95
C GLN A 27 6.86 5.99 -12.95
N THR A 28 6.29 4.79 -12.90
CA THR A 28 4.83 4.61 -12.72
C THR A 28 4.38 5.21 -11.38
N SER A 29 5.12 4.97 -10.29
CA SER A 29 4.81 5.55 -8.98
C SER A 29 4.86 7.08 -8.97
N ASP A 30 5.79 7.69 -9.71
CA ASP A 30 5.89 9.14 -9.82
C ASP A 30 4.70 9.71 -10.60
N ALA A 31 4.32 9.07 -11.71
CA ALA A 31 3.12 9.45 -12.46
C ALA A 31 1.86 9.33 -11.59
N VAL A 32 1.68 8.22 -10.88
CA VAL A 32 0.52 8.01 -9.99
C VAL A 32 0.48 9.01 -8.84
N ARG A 33 1.64 9.43 -8.31
CA ARG A 33 1.70 10.51 -7.31
C ARG A 33 1.20 11.83 -7.88
N THR A 34 1.61 12.19 -9.09
CA THR A 34 1.12 13.39 -9.78
C THR A 34 -0.38 13.27 -10.05
N THR A 35 -0.86 12.13 -10.58
CA THR A 35 -2.28 11.87 -10.79
C THR A 35 -3.10 12.03 -9.51
N ALA A 36 -2.64 11.50 -8.38
CA ALA A 36 -3.33 11.64 -7.10
C ALA A 36 -3.37 13.10 -6.61
N ALA A 37 -2.27 13.83 -6.77
CA ALA A 37 -2.21 15.24 -6.40
C ALA A 37 -3.12 16.11 -7.28
N ASP A 38 -3.09 15.89 -8.60
CA ASP A 38 -3.91 16.62 -9.58
C ASP A 38 -5.41 16.33 -9.38
N ALA A 39 -5.76 15.09 -8.99
CA ALA A 39 -7.12 14.72 -8.62
C ALA A 39 -7.56 15.28 -7.25
N GLY A 40 -6.66 15.90 -6.48
CA GLY A 40 -6.97 16.48 -5.17
C GLY A 40 -6.99 15.49 -4.01
N LEU A 41 -6.37 14.31 -4.16
CA LEU A 41 -6.19 13.39 -3.03
C LEU A 41 -5.13 13.93 -2.08
N ASP A 42 -5.49 14.06 -0.80
CA ASP A 42 -4.53 14.49 0.22
C ASP A 42 -3.49 13.40 0.51
N ARG A 43 -2.36 13.83 1.10
CA ARG A 43 -1.24 12.94 1.36
C ARG A 43 -1.58 11.82 2.35
N ILE A 44 -2.41 12.10 3.35
CA ILE A 44 -2.76 11.12 4.39
C ILE A 44 -3.58 10.00 3.76
N LEU A 45 -4.59 10.33 2.94
CA LEU A 45 -5.42 9.34 2.24
C LEU A 45 -4.59 8.40 1.37
N VAL A 46 -3.63 8.92 0.60
CA VAL A 46 -2.70 8.12 -0.21
C VAL A 46 -1.89 7.15 0.67
N GLU A 47 -1.39 7.61 1.82
CA GLU A 47 -0.62 6.75 2.72
C GLU A 47 -1.48 5.70 3.44
N LEU A 48 -2.73 6.02 3.78
CA LEU A 48 -3.67 5.04 4.35
C LEU A 48 -3.95 3.90 3.36
N VAL A 49 -4.16 4.21 2.09
CA VAL A 49 -4.29 3.21 1.01
C VAL A 49 -3.02 2.35 0.94
N ASN A 50 -1.84 2.97 0.85
CA ASN A 50 -0.57 2.23 0.76
C ASN A 50 -0.36 1.28 1.95
N LEU A 51 -0.65 1.77 3.16
CA LEU A 51 -0.53 1.02 4.39
C LEU A 51 -1.53 -0.14 4.43
N ARG A 52 -2.80 0.11 4.11
CA ARG A 52 -3.85 -0.92 4.20
C ARG A 52 -3.59 -2.06 3.21
N VAL A 53 -3.23 -1.74 1.98
CA VAL A 53 -2.84 -2.74 0.98
C VAL A 53 -1.60 -3.52 1.45
N SER A 54 -0.60 -2.82 2.00
CA SER A 54 0.61 -3.47 2.53
C SER A 54 0.34 -4.37 3.74
N GLN A 55 -0.65 -4.05 4.58
CA GLN A 55 -1.09 -4.91 5.68
C GLN A 55 -1.69 -6.22 5.15
N ILE A 56 -2.58 -6.14 4.15
CA ILE A 56 -3.25 -7.30 3.53
C ILE A 56 -2.22 -8.21 2.87
N ASN A 57 -1.29 -7.63 2.12
CA ASN A 57 -0.24 -8.38 1.43
C ASN A 57 0.89 -8.87 2.36
N GLY A 58 0.99 -8.35 3.59
CA GLY A 58 2.06 -8.68 4.53
C GLY A 58 3.44 -8.13 4.15
N CYS A 59 3.51 -6.97 3.47
CA CYS A 59 4.79 -6.36 3.09
C CYS A 59 5.41 -5.54 4.24
N ALA A 60 6.24 -6.17 5.09
CA ALA A 60 6.90 -5.50 6.21
C ALA A 60 7.75 -4.27 5.80
N TYR A 61 8.49 -4.37 4.69
CA TYR A 61 9.29 -3.26 4.17
C TYR A 61 8.42 -2.06 3.78
N CYS A 62 7.32 -2.32 3.07
CA CYS A 62 6.39 -1.30 2.62
C CYS A 62 5.68 -0.65 3.82
N LEU A 63 5.27 -1.44 4.81
CA LEU A 63 4.73 -0.92 6.08
C LEU A 63 5.73 0.03 6.76
N HIS A 64 7.01 -0.35 6.86
CA HIS A 64 8.04 0.53 7.43
C HIS A 64 8.14 1.87 6.69
N VAL A 65 8.18 1.84 5.35
CA VAL A 65 8.28 3.05 4.52
C VAL A 65 7.06 3.95 4.68
N HIS A 66 5.86 3.38 4.54
CA HIS A 66 4.62 4.14 4.51
C HIS A 66 4.15 4.59 5.90
N THR A 67 4.44 3.85 6.97
CA THR A 67 4.18 4.32 8.34
C THR A 67 4.96 5.59 8.63
N ARG A 68 6.25 5.62 8.26
CA ARG A 68 7.09 6.82 8.44
C ARG A 68 6.62 7.98 7.57
N ALA A 69 6.13 7.71 6.36
CA ALA A 69 5.60 8.73 5.47
C ALA A 69 4.27 9.32 5.99
N ALA A 70 3.35 8.48 6.45
CA ALA A 70 2.10 8.89 7.06
C ALA A 70 2.31 9.77 8.29
N LEU A 71 3.19 9.35 9.22
CA LEU A 71 3.53 10.12 10.41
C LEU A 71 4.13 11.49 10.07
N ARG A 72 5.01 11.56 9.05
CA ARG A 72 5.55 12.85 8.56
C ARG A 72 4.48 13.74 7.94
N ALA A 73 3.43 13.16 7.38
CA ALA A 73 2.30 13.88 6.80
C ALA A 73 1.25 14.33 7.85
N GLY A 74 1.46 14.01 9.13
CA GLY A 74 0.57 14.42 10.23
C GLY A 74 -0.44 13.36 10.67
N GLU A 75 -0.35 12.13 10.16
CA GLU A 75 -1.17 11.02 10.67
C GLU A 75 -0.77 10.63 12.10
N THR A 76 -1.69 10.01 12.84
CA THR A 76 -1.57 9.69 14.25
C THR A 76 -1.28 8.20 14.48
N THR A 77 -0.50 7.90 15.52
CA THR A 77 -0.25 6.52 15.95
C THR A 77 -1.55 5.77 16.29
N GLN A 78 -2.55 6.46 16.84
CA GLN A 78 -3.86 5.87 17.16
C GLN A 78 -4.53 5.30 15.91
N ARG A 79 -4.73 6.15 14.88
CA ARG A 79 -5.37 5.74 13.62
C ARG A 79 -4.58 4.65 12.91
N LEU A 80 -3.25 4.77 12.87
CA LEU A 80 -2.39 3.72 12.30
C LEU A 80 -2.53 2.37 13.03
N GLY A 81 -2.65 2.39 14.36
CA GLY A 81 -2.83 1.19 15.18
C GLY A 81 -4.13 0.45 14.91
N VAL A 82 -5.19 1.16 14.54
CA VAL A 82 -6.53 0.59 14.27
C VAL A 82 -6.85 0.45 12.77
N LEU A 83 -5.96 0.86 11.88
CA LEU A 83 -6.19 0.83 10.42
C LEU A 83 -6.59 -0.55 9.89
N ALA A 84 -6.03 -1.63 10.46
CA ALA A 84 -6.39 -2.98 10.03
C ALA A 84 -7.85 -3.37 10.35
N ALA A 85 -8.47 -2.66 11.31
CA ALA A 85 -9.83 -2.84 11.78
C ALA A 85 -10.70 -1.59 11.49
N TRP A 86 -10.36 -0.80 10.47
CA TRP A 86 -10.95 0.52 10.20
C TRP A 86 -12.49 0.55 10.17
N ARG A 87 -13.14 -0.56 9.77
CA ARG A 87 -14.61 -0.68 9.72
C ARG A 87 -15.26 -0.59 11.10
N ASP A 88 -14.59 -1.06 12.14
CA ASP A 88 -15.08 -1.17 13.52
C ASP A 88 -14.64 0.02 14.39
N THR A 89 -14.53 1.20 13.78
CA THR A 89 -14.12 2.44 14.45
C THR A 89 -14.82 3.65 13.81
N GLU A 90 -14.85 4.77 14.51
CA GLU A 90 -15.39 6.05 14.00
C GLU A 90 -14.29 7.05 13.60
N VAL A 91 -13.02 6.69 13.79
CA VAL A 91 -11.90 7.63 13.63
C VAL A 91 -11.55 7.92 12.17
N PHE A 92 -12.13 7.20 11.21
CA PHE A 92 -11.94 7.40 9.77
C PHE A 92 -13.18 8.04 9.13
N THR A 93 -12.98 9.06 8.31
CA THR A 93 -14.04 9.77 7.60
C THR A 93 -14.71 8.90 6.54
N GLU A 94 -15.90 9.27 6.07
CA GLU A 94 -16.59 8.54 5.01
C GLU A 94 -15.74 8.40 3.73
N ARG A 95 -15.02 9.47 3.37
CA ARG A 95 -14.11 9.49 2.22
C ARG A 95 -12.93 8.54 2.39
N GLU A 96 -12.33 8.49 3.59
CA GLU A 96 -11.27 7.52 3.91
C GLU A 96 -11.78 6.08 3.87
N ARG A 97 -12.96 5.82 4.45
CA ARG A 97 -13.61 4.50 4.44
C ARG A 97 -13.88 4.02 3.02
N ALA A 98 -14.34 4.90 2.14
CA ALA A 98 -14.56 4.58 0.73
C ALA A 98 -13.25 4.25 0.01
N ALA A 99 -12.17 5.01 0.24
CA ALA A 99 -10.86 4.71 -0.34
C ALA A 99 -10.28 3.39 0.17
N LEU A 100 -10.43 3.10 1.47
CA LEU A 100 -9.98 1.85 2.07
C LEU A 100 -10.75 0.64 1.53
N ALA A 101 -12.07 0.74 1.37
CA ALA A 101 -12.88 -0.30 0.74
C ALA A 101 -12.45 -0.55 -0.72
N LEU A 102 -12.25 0.52 -1.50
CA LEU A 102 -11.81 0.43 -2.89
C LEU A 102 -10.40 -0.17 -3.02
N ALA A 103 -9.49 0.19 -2.12
CA ALA A 103 -8.15 -0.36 -2.04
C ALA A 103 -8.14 -1.87 -1.70
N GLU A 104 -9.02 -2.29 -0.79
CA GLU A 104 -9.20 -3.71 -0.45
C GLU A 104 -9.74 -4.51 -1.65
N ALA A 105 -10.79 -4.02 -2.31
CA ALA A 105 -11.35 -4.66 -3.50
C ALA A 105 -10.34 -4.72 -4.68
N THR A 106 -9.51 -3.69 -4.83
CA THR A 106 -8.42 -3.66 -5.82
C THR A 106 -7.35 -4.71 -5.50
N THR A 107 -7.10 -4.98 -4.22
CA THR A 107 -6.09 -5.93 -3.77
C THR A 107 -6.55 -7.38 -3.90
N ALA A 108 -7.84 -7.65 -3.69
CA ALA A 108 -8.47 -8.95 -3.84
C ALA A 108 -9.53 -8.95 -4.97
N PRO A 109 -9.12 -8.87 -6.25
CA PRO A 109 -10.03 -8.60 -7.36
C PRO A 109 -10.87 -9.80 -7.82
N ALA A 110 -10.83 -10.93 -7.09
CA ALA A 110 -11.60 -12.12 -7.46
C ALA A 110 -13.06 -12.05 -7.00
N ASP A 111 -13.38 -11.17 -6.05
CA ASP A 111 -14.74 -10.99 -5.52
C ASP A 111 -15.46 -9.83 -6.22
N GLY A 112 -16.26 -10.16 -7.23
CA GLY A 112 -17.02 -9.17 -8.01
C GLY A 112 -18.06 -8.42 -7.18
N ALA A 113 -18.70 -9.06 -6.20
CA ALA A 113 -19.69 -8.39 -5.36
C ALA A 113 -19.03 -7.36 -4.44
N ALA A 114 -17.85 -7.69 -3.89
CA ALA A 114 -17.06 -6.73 -3.13
C ALA A 114 -16.56 -5.56 -3.99
N GLN A 115 -16.20 -5.80 -5.25
CA GLN A 115 -15.84 -4.75 -6.21
C GLN A 115 -17.00 -3.78 -6.44
N ASP A 116 -18.18 -4.30 -6.80
CA ASP A 116 -19.36 -3.48 -7.08
C ASP A 116 -19.75 -2.63 -5.85
N ALA A 117 -19.74 -3.23 -4.66
CA ALA A 117 -20.04 -2.53 -3.42
C ALA A 117 -19.03 -1.42 -3.10
N ALA A 118 -17.72 -1.70 -3.22
CA ALA A 118 -16.68 -0.72 -2.98
C ALA A 118 -16.71 0.42 -4.03
N TYR A 119 -16.98 0.10 -5.29
CA TYR A 119 -17.10 1.08 -6.37
C TYR A 119 -18.31 1.98 -6.16
N ALA A 120 -19.46 1.42 -5.78
CA ALA A 120 -20.67 2.19 -5.48
C ALA A 120 -20.45 3.15 -4.30
N GLN A 121 -19.78 2.68 -3.23
CA GLN A 121 -19.42 3.53 -2.09
C GLN A 121 -18.46 4.65 -2.50
N ALA A 122 -17.45 4.36 -3.31
CA ALA A 122 -16.52 5.37 -3.81
C ALA A 122 -17.21 6.43 -4.66
N ARG A 123 -18.11 6.03 -5.57
CA ARG A 123 -18.87 6.94 -6.44
C ARG A 123 -19.80 7.91 -5.70
N ALA A 124 -20.15 7.61 -4.44
CA ALA A 124 -20.95 8.50 -3.62
C ALA A 124 -20.15 9.71 -3.08
N VAL A 125 -18.82 9.59 -2.98
CA VAL A 125 -17.96 10.57 -2.29
C VAL A 125 -16.73 11.03 -3.07
N PHE A 126 -16.45 10.40 -4.21
CA PHE A 126 -15.33 10.72 -5.10
C PHE A 126 -15.82 11.11 -6.50
N THR A 127 -15.08 12.03 -7.14
CA THR A 127 -15.15 12.22 -8.59
C THR A 127 -14.54 11.03 -9.33
N ASP A 128 -14.76 10.95 -10.65
CA ASP A 128 -14.15 9.89 -11.47
C ASP A 128 -12.60 9.96 -11.46
N ASP A 129 -12.03 11.16 -11.43
CA ASP A 129 -10.57 11.37 -11.34
C ASP A 129 -10.01 10.91 -9.99
N GLU A 130 -10.70 11.24 -8.89
CA GLU A 130 -10.30 10.83 -7.54
C GLU A 130 -10.39 9.32 -7.35
N LEU A 131 -11.48 8.70 -7.82
CA LEU A 131 -11.69 7.26 -7.77
C LEU A 131 -10.59 6.54 -8.56
N SER A 132 -10.33 6.99 -9.80
CA SER A 132 -9.26 6.47 -10.65
C SER A 132 -7.91 6.56 -9.96
N ALA A 133 -7.60 7.71 -9.34
CA ALA A 133 -6.36 7.91 -8.60
C ALA A 133 -6.22 6.94 -7.41
N VAL A 134 -7.28 6.71 -6.61
CA VAL A 134 -7.25 5.73 -5.51
C VAL A 134 -6.94 4.33 -6.02
N VAL A 135 -7.57 3.91 -7.12
CA VAL A 135 -7.31 2.59 -7.75
C VAL A 135 -5.86 2.49 -8.21
N TRP A 136 -5.33 3.53 -8.88
CA TRP A 136 -3.94 3.54 -9.32
C TRP A 136 -2.93 3.52 -8.18
N VAL A 137 -3.21 4.20 -7.06
CA VAL A 137 -2.39 4.10 -5.83
C VAL A 137 -2.40 2.66 -5.33
N ALA A 138 -3.57 2.03 -5.21
CA ALA A 138 -3.70 0.65 -4.74
C ALA A 138 -3.02 -0.38 -5.68
N ILE A 139 -3.12 -0.22 -7.00
CA ILE A 139 -2.41 -1.06 -7.99
C ILE A 139 -0.90 -0.92 -7.82
N THR A 140 -0.41 0.31 -7.72
CA THR A 140 1.02 0.61 -7.65
C THR A 140 1.64 -0.01 -6.40
N ILE A 141 1.03 0.20 -5.23
CA ILE A 141 1.55 -0.40 -3.99
C ILE A 141 1.43 -1.93 -3.99
N ASN A 142 0.41 -2.51 -4.63
CA ASN A 142 0.33 -3.96 -4.86
C ASN A 142 1.54 -4.49 -5.64
N ALA A 143 2.02 -3.77 -6.65
CA ALA A 143 3.21 -4.14 -7.41
C ALA A 143 4.48 -4.05 -6.56
N PHE A 144 4.67 -2.96 -5.81
CA PHE A 144 5.82 -2.82 -4.89
C PHE A 144 5.82 -3.88 -3.78
N ASN A 145 4.65 -4.19 -3.22
CA ASN A 145 4.53 -5.26 -2.22
C ASN A 145 5.07 -6.59 -2.75
N ARG A 146 4.72 -6.96 -3.99
CA ARG A 146 5.18 -8.21 -4.63
C ARG A 146 6.70 -8.22 -4.82
N VAL A 147 7.26 -7.12 -5.31
CA VAL A 147 8.73 -6.96 -5.41
C VAL A 147 9.38 -7.13 -4.04
N SER A 148 8.88 -6.42 -3.03
CA SER A 148 9.51 -6.41 -1.71
C SER A 148 9.43 -7.76 -0.99
N ILE A 149 8.27 -8.42 -1.04
CA ILE A 149 8.03 -9.71 -0.38
C ILE A 149 8.87 -10.82 -1.02
N LEU A 150 8.89 -10.91 -2.35
CA LEU A 150 9.59 -11.98 -3.07
C LEU A 150 11.11 -11.83 -2.99
N SER A 151 11.61 -10.58 -2.90
CA SER A 151 13.02 -10.27 -2.62
C SER A 151 13.40 -10.35 -1.14
N LYS A 152 12.45 -10.60 -0.21
CA LYS A 152 12.68 -10.57 1.25
C LYS A 152 13.44 -9.31 1.71
N HIS A 153 12.99 -8.13 1.28
CA HIS A 153 13.61 -6.88 1.69
C HIS A 153 13.63 -6.73 3.22
N PRO A 154 14.80 -6.45 3.84
CA PRO A 154 14.91 -6.39 5.29
C PRO A 154 14.35 -5.08 5.83
N VAL A 155 13.68 -5.16 6.99
CA VAL A 155 13.42 -4.00 7.86
C VAL A 155 14.48 -4.03 8.94
N ARG A 156 15.30 -2.98 9.02
CA ARG A 156 16.33 -2.86 10.06
C ARG A 156 15.75 -2.15 11.28
N PRO A 157 16.18 -2.49 12.50
CA PRO A 157 15.87 -1.69 13.68
C PRO A 157 16.29 -0.24 13.47
N ASN A 158 15.51 0.71 14.00
CA ASN A 158 15.99 2.08 14.10
C ASN A 158 17.25 2.09 15.00
N PRO A 159 18.24 2.94 14.73
CA PRO A 159 19.33 3.15 15.68
C PRO A 159 18.75 3.49 17.05
N ALA A 160 19.34 2.95 18.11
CA ALA A 160 19.01 3.38 19.46
C ALA A 160 19.24 4.91 19.57
N PRO A 161 18.39 5.64 20.31
CA PRO A 161 18.56 7.07 20.52
C PRO A 161 19.90 7.41 21.18
#